data_AF-A0A6I4T3L6-F1
#
_entry.id   AF-A0A6I4T3L6-F1
#
_cell.length_a   1.000
_cell.length_b   1.000
_cell.length_c   1.000
_cell.angle_alpha   90.00
_cell.angle_beta   90.00
_cell.angle_gamma   90.00
#
_symmetry.space_group_name_H-M   'P 1'
#
loop_
_entity.id
_entity.type
_entity.pdbx_description
1 polymer ?
#
loop_
_entity_poly.entity_id
_entity_poly.type
_entity_poly.pdbx_seq_one_letter_code
_entity_poly.pdbx_strand_id
1 'polypeptide(L)'
;MVEIVIDIAKDFSRAPAGRFVSDGPNSGERFREQFLLPALHNNQRMAINLDGTRGLGSSFLEEAFGGLNRAGFSRDILLKSLKLISRDSSLVSEIQSYWQ
;
A
#
# COMPACT_ATOMS: atom_id res chain seq x y z
N MET A 1 -4.07 16.20 14.06
CA MET A 1 -3.40 15.46 12.96
C MET A 1 -4.50 14.77 12.16
N VAL A 2 -4.50 14.90 10.84
CA VAL A 2 -5.51 14.24 9.98
C VAL A 2 -4.99 12.85 9.65
N GLU A 3 -5.79 11.83 9.96
CA GLU A 3 -5.54 10.44 9.57
C GLU A 3 -6.37 10.16 8.31
N ILE A 4 -5.70 9.81 7.21
CA ILE A 4 -6.37 9.45 5.96
C ILE A 4 -6.71 7.97 6.03
N VAL A 5 -7.96 7.62 5.78
CA VAL A 5 -8.40 6.22 5.70
C VAL A 5 -8.61 5.86 4.24
N ILE A 6 -8.01 4.76 3.79
CA ILE A 6 -8.22 4.19 2.46
C ILE A 6 -8.66 2.73 2.61
N ASP A 7 -9.73 2.38 1.92
CA ASP A 7 -10.19 1.01 1.72
C ASP A 7 -9.83 0.59 0.30
N ILE A 8 -8.85 -0.30 0.14
CA ILE A 8 -8.35 -0.68 -1.20
C ILE A 8 -9.50 -1.20 -2.07
N ALA A 9 -10.42 -1.97 -1.51
CA ALA A 9 -11.51 -2.57 -2.26
C ALA A 9 -12.53 -1.54 -2.78
N LYS A 10 -12.74 -0.45 -2.04
CA LYS A 10 -13.74 0.58 -2.36
C LYS A 10 -13.15 1.78 -3.09
N ASP A 11 -12.00 2.25 -2.65
CA ASP A 11 -11.39 3.51 -3.09
C ASP A 11 -10.40 3.30 -4.24
N PHE A 12 -9.94 2.07 -4.46
CA PHE A 12 -9.01 1.75 -5.54
C PHE A 12 -9.57 0.69 -6.50
N SER A 13 -9.70 -0.55 -6.04
CA SER A 13 -10.22 -1.67 -6.82
C SER A 13 -10.53 -2.89 -5.95
N ARG A 14 -11.61 -3.60 -6.27
CA ARG A 14 -11.89 -4.92 -5.67
C ARG A 14 -10.94 -6.02 -6.15
N ALA A 15 -10.20 -5.81 -7.24
CA ALA A 15 -9.25 -6.78 -7.80
C ALA A 15 -7.96 -6.05 -8.24
N PRO A 16 -7.17 -5.55 -7.29
CA PRO A 16 -5.87 -4.96 -7.58
C PRO A 16 -4.88 -6.04 -8.03
N ALA A 17 -4.08 -5.75 -9.05
CA ALA A 17 -3.18 -6.74 -9.64
C ALA A 17 -2.08 -6.06 -10.48
N GLY A 18 -0.99 -6.79 -10.69
CA GLY A 18 0.15 -6.30 -11.48
C GLY A 18 1.07 -5.38 -10.69
N ARG A 19 2.30 -5.25 -11.18
CA ARG A 19 3.30 -4.33 -10.63
C ARG A 19 3.07 -2.96 -11.25
N PHE A 20 3.17 -2.89 -12.58
CA PHE A 20 3.27 -1.65 -13.32
C PHE A 20 1.95 -1.26 -13.99
N VAL A 21 1.78 0.02 -14.32
CA VAL A 21 0.59 0.52 -15.05
C VAL A 21 0.38 -0.17 -16.41
N SER A 22 1.44 -0.76 -16.99
CA SER A 22 1.36 -1.59 -18.19
C SER A 22 0.66 -2.94 -17.97
N ASP A 23 0.63 -3.44 -16.73
CA ASP A 23 0.04 -4.73 -16.38
C ASP A 23 -1.49 -4.64 -16.26
N GLY A 24 -2.01 -3.41 -16.15
CA GLY A 24 -3.43 -3.14 -16.06
C GLY A 24 -3.76 -1.86 -15.29
N PRO A 25 -5.04 -1.47 -15.25
CA PRO A 25 -5.44 -0.18 -14.68
C PRO A 25 -5.23 -0.11 -13.17
N ASN A 26 -5.21 -1.24 -12.44
CA ASN A 26 -5.19 -1.29 -10.97
C ASN A 26 -3.87 -1.83 -10.40
N SER A 27 -2.75 -1.33 -10.93
CA SER A 27 -1.39 -1.75 -10.60
C SER A 27 -0.89 -1.24 -9.24
N GLY A 28 0.13 -1.93 -8.70
CA GLY A 28 0.80 -1.52 -7.46
C GLY A 28 1.49 -0.16 -7.59
N GLU A 29 2.13 0.09 -8.74
CA GLU A 29 2.72 1.39 -9.09
C GLU A 29 1.70 2.51 -9.00
N ARG A 30 0.53 2.35 -9.64
CA ARG A 30 -0.54 3.36 -9.59
C ARG A 30 -1.00 3.62 -8.16
N PHE A 31 -1.20 2.56 -7.37
CA PHE A 31 -1.64 2.71 -5.98
C PHE A 31 -0.60 3.47 -5.15
N ARG A 32 0.69 3.12 -5.31
CA ARG A 32 1.80 3.82 -4.65
C ARG A 32 1.84 5.29 -5.02
N GLU A 33 1.82 5.61 -6.30
CA GLU A 33 2.00 6.98 -6.80
C GLU A 33 0.81 7.89 -6.50
N GLN A 34 -0.41 7.37 -6.60
CA GLN A 34 -1.61 8.19 -6.45
C GLN A 34 -2.10 8.31 -5.01
N PHE A 35 -1.76 7.35 -4.14
CA PHE A 35 -2.28 7.32 -2.77
C PHE A 35 -1.19 7.36 -1.70
N LEU A 36 -0.17 6.50 -1.79
CA LEU A 36 0.80 6.34 -0.71
C LEU A 36 1.84 7.46 -0.69
N LEU A 37 2.51 7.75 -1.82
CA LEU A 37 3.56 8.76 -1.89
C LEU A 37 3.05 10.17 -1.58
N PRO A 38 1.88 10.62 -2.07
CA PRO A 38 1.38 11.96 -1.74
C PRO A 38 1.18 12.13 -0.23
N ALA A 39 0.62 11.13 0.46
CA ALA A 39 0.42 11.21 1.90
C ALA A 39 1.75 11.21 2.67
N LEU A 40 2.68 10.33 2.29
CA LEU A 40 3.98 10.21 2.95
C LEU A 40 4.85 11.47 2.75
N HIS A 41 4.90 12.05 1.55
CA HIS A 41 5.61 13.31 1.31
C HIS A 41 5.02 14.49 2.09
N ASN A 42 3.71 14.47 2.35
CA ASN A 42 3.04 15.47 3.17
C ASN A 42 3.10 15.17 4.69
N ASN A 43 3.89 14.17 5.12
CA ASN A 43 4.00 13.72 6.51
C ASN A 43 2.63 13.35 7.14
N GLN A 44 1.71 12.84 6.32
CA GLN A 44 0.39 12.40 6.77
C GLN A 44 0.43 10.94 7.21
N ARG A 45 -0.44 10.61 8.17
CA ARG A 45 -0.64 9.22 8.59
C ARG A 45 -1.81 8.62 7.80
N MET A 46 -1.66 7.37 7.41
CA MET A 46 -2.67 6.62 6.67
C MET A 46 -3.06 5.33 7.40
N ALA A 47 -4.35 5.06 7.48
CA ALA A 47 -4.88 3.75 7.77
C ALA A 47 -5.35 3.09 6.47
N ILE A 48 -4.78 1.94 6.13
CA ILE A 48 -5.01 1.24 4.86
C ILE A 48 -5.72 -0.08 5.17
N ASN A 49 -6.97 -0.18 4.74
CA ASN A 49 -7.76 -1.40 4.83
C ASN A 49 -7.53 -2.28 3.60
N LEU A 50 -6.97 -3.47 3.84
CA LEU A 50 -6.64 -4.49 2.84
C LEU A 50 -7.82 -5.45 2.56
N ASP A 51 -8.83 -5.44 3.44
CA ASP A 51 -9.99 -6.31 3.34
C ASP A 51 -10.92 -5.95 2.17
N GLY A 52 -11.72 -6.93 1.74
CA GLY A 52 -12.77 -6.73 0.72
C GLY A 52 -12.30 -6.86 -0.72
N THR A 53 -10.99 -6.95 -0.95
CA THR A 53 -10.40 -7.32 -2.24
C THR A 53 -10.63 -8.80 -2.54
N ARG A 54 -10.52 -9.21 -3.81
CA ARG A 54 -10.54 -10.62 -4.25
C ARG A 54 -9.18 -11.32 -4.06
N GLY A 55 -8.33 -10.77 -3.21
CA GLY A 55 -6.94 -11.15 -3.03
C GLY A 55 -5.99 -10.02 -3.41
N LEU A 56 -4.84 -10.01 -2.75
CA LEU A 56 -3.73 -9.11 -3.00
C LEU A 56 -2.51 -9.98 -3.31
N GLY A 57 -2.11 -10.03 -4.57
CA GLY A 57 -0.95 -10.81 -4.97
C GLY A 57 0.36 -10.15 -4.53
N SER A 58 1.37 -10.96 -4.24
CA SER A 58 2.72 -10.50 -3.84
C SER A 58 3.31 -9.47 -4.80
N SER A 59 3.09 -9.63 -6.11
CA SER A 59 3.53 -8.64 -7.11
C SER A 59 2.92 -7.25 -6.89
N PHE A 60 1.62 -7.17 -6.58
CA PHE A 60 0.99 -5.89 -6.25
C PHE A 60 1.55 -5.34 -4.94
N LEU A 61 1.67 -6.18 -3.91
CA LEU A 61 2.12 -5.75 -2.57
C LEU A 61 3.58 -5.26 -2.57
N GLU A 62 4.47 -5.98 -3.23
CA GLU A 62 5.89 -5.63 -3.38
C GLU A 62 6.04 -4.30 -4.12
N GLU A 63 5.30 -4.10 -5.22
CA GLU A 63 5.40 -2.85 -5.97
C GLU A 63 4.78 -1.68 -5.22
N ALA A 64 3.59 -1.87 -4.64
CA ALA A 64 2.89 -0.82 -3.92
C ALA A 64 3.61 -0.39 -2.65
N PHE A 65 3.96 -1.35 -1.78
CA PHE A 65 4.47 -1.08 -0.44
C PHE A 65 5.99 -1.26 -0.33
N GLY A 66 6.56 -2.28 -0.98
CA GLY A 66 8.02 -2.46 -1.04
C GLY A 66 8.70 -1.37 -1.88
N GLY A 67 7.99 -0.83 -2.88
CA GLY A 67 8.44 0.31 -3.66
C GLY A 67 8.62 1.61 -2.87
N LEU A 68 8.10 1.70 -1.65
CA LEU A 68 8.29 2.87 -0.79
C LEU A 68 9.74 3.02 -0.31
N ASN A 69 10.47 1.91 -0.12
CA ASN A 69 11.91 1.95 0.13
C ASN A 69 12.66 2.55 -1.07
N ARG A 70 12.27 2.19 -2.31
CA ARG A 70 12.86 2.77 -3.53
C ARG A 70 12.54 4.27 -3.69
N ALA A 71 11.43 4.72 -3.13
CA ALA A 71 11.07 6.13 -3.04
C ALA A 71 11.79 6.88 -1.89
N GLY A 72 12.65 6.21 -1.11
CA GLY A 72 13.49 6.84 -0.08
C GLY A 72 12.91 6.83 1.33
N PHE A 73 11.81 6.14 1.59
CA PHE A 73 11.25 6.02 2.94
C PHE A 73 11.90 4.88 3.71
N SER A 74 12.36 5.18 4.95
CA SER A 74 12.89 4.15 5.84
C SER A 74 11.76 3.36 6.51
N ARG A 75 12.07 2.11 6.90
CA ARG A 75 11.18 1.25 7.69
C ARG A 75 10.54 1.96 8.89
N ASP A 76 11.31 2.76 9.64
CA ASP A 76 10.81 3.48 10.80
C ASP A 76 9.76 4.54 10.44
N ILE A 77 9.94 5.24 9.32
CA ILE A 77 8.96 6.21 8.83
C ILE A 77 7.69 5.47 8.41
N LEU A 78 7.83 4.36 7.69
CA LEU A 78 6.70 3.57 7.20
C LEU A 78 5.87 2.98 8.34
N LEU A 79 6.51 2.39 9.35
CA LEU A 79 5.83 1.87 10.54
C LEU A 79 5.11 2.94 11.36
N LYS A 80 5.61 4.18 11.37
CA LYS A 80 4.99 5.32 12.07
C LYS A 80 3.87 5.97 11.27
N SER A 81 3.92 5.87 9.95
CA SER A 81 3.04 6.61 9.04
C SER A 81 1.91 5.77 8.48
N LEU A 82 2.12 4.45 8.34
CA LEU A 82 1.16 3.53 7.74
C LEU A 82 0.65 2.53 8.77
N LYS A 83 -0.66 2.53 8.97
CA LYS A 83 -1.38 1.54 9.76
C LYS A 83 -2.10 0.59 8.80
N LEU A 84 -1.67 -0.67 8.76
CA LEU A 84 -2.28 -1.70 7.93
C LEU A 84 -3.40 -2.40 8.70
N ILE A 85 -4.59 -2.47 8.11
CA ILE A 85 -5.78 -3.11 8.68
C ILE A 85 -6.16 -4.27 7.77
N SER A 86 -6.19 -5.48 8.35
CA SER A 86 -6.55 -6.70 7.65
C SER A 86 -7.00 -7.76 8.65
N ARG A 87 -8.01 -8.55 8.30
CA ARG A 87 -8.33 -9.79 9.02
C ARG A 87 -7.31 -10.90 8.78
N ASP A 88 -6.56 -10.82 7.68
CA ASP A 88 -5.44 -11.70 7.38
C ASP A 88 -4.12 -11.03 7.79
N SER A 89 -3.53 -11.49 8.90
CA SER A 89 -2.26 -10.97 9.42
C SER A 89 -1.06 -11.35 8.55
N SER A 90 -1.18 -12.35 7.67
CA SER A 90 -0.09 -12.72 6.76
C SER A 90 0.19 -11.61 5.76
N LEU A 91 -0.84 -10.93 5.25
CA LEU A 91 -0.70 -9.78 4.36
C LEU A 91 0.04 -8.62 5.02
N VAL A 92 -0.29 -8.32 6.29
CA VAL A 92 0.41 -7.28 7.07
C VAL A 92 1.88 -7.65 7.23
N SER A 93 2.15 -8.92 7.56
CA SER A 93 3.51 -9.42 7.77
C SER A 93 4.33 -9.42 6.47
N GLU A 94 3.72 -9.83 5.35
CA GLU A 94 4.31 -9.81 4.01
C GLU A 94 4.67 -8.38 3.60
N ILE A 95 3.74 -7.43 3.72
CA ILE A 95 4.00 -6.02 3.42
C ILE A 95 5.17 -5.49 4.25
N GLN A 96 5.14 -5.71 5.57
CA GLN A 96 6.20 -5.25 6.46
C GLN A 96 7.55 -5.94 6.19
N SER A 97 7.55 -7.14 5.61
CA SER A 97 8.79 -7.83 5.22
C SER A 97 9.51 -7.15 4.06
N TYR A 98 8.80 -6.38 3.23
CA TYR A 98 9.40 -5.60 2.14
C TYR A 98 10.09 -4.32 2.62
N TRP A 99 9.80 -3.87 3.84
CA TRP A 99 10.42 -2.68 4.43
C TRP A 99 11.75 -3.05 5.07
N GLN A 100 12.81 -2.91 4.27
CA GLN A 100 14.20 -3.06 4.71
C GLN A 100 14.64 -1.85 5.54
#